data_AF-A0AAU4MYJ4-F1
#
_entry.id   AF-A0AAU4MYJ4-F1
#
_cell.length_a   1.000
_cell.length_b   1.000
_cell.length_c   1.000
_cell.angle_alpha   90.00
_cell.angle_beta   90.00
_cell.angle_gamma   90.00
#
_symmetry.space_group_name_H-M   'P 1'
#
loop_
_entity.id
_entity.type
_entity.pdbx_description
1 polymer ?
#
loop_
_entity_poly.entity_id
_entity_poly.type
_entity_poly.pdbx_seq_one_letter_code
_entity_poly.pdbx_strand_id
1 'polypeptide(L)'
;MLYVVTGPPGAGKSSWIKAHAKASDIVIDLDLMALAMAGPGADHHDHSDVLTRVVHRARFAAMNEAFQHLDTTDVYLIHTMLTGKARAKYKRLNARIVVVDPGERAVRERVRAMRQPGMEAVVTRWYREQRQGGTQAITRQTSRDW
;
A
#
# COMPACT_ATOMS: atom_id res chain seq x y z
N MET A 1 14.11 9.33 -3.69
CA MET A 1 12.96 9.34 -4.64
C MET A 1 11.70 8.81 -3.94
N LEU A 2 10.50 9.27 -4.32
CA LEU A 2 9.24 8.74 -3.77
C LEU A 2 8.60 7.70 -4.70
N TYR A 3 8.40 6.47 -4.20
CA TYR A 3 7.63 5.42 -4.84
C TYR A 3 6.27 5.26 -4.13
N VAL A 4 5.18 5.57 -4.83
CA VAL A 4 3.82 5.35 -4.33
C VAL A 4 3.31 4.04 -4.88
N VAL A 5 3.31 3.01 -4.03
CA VAL A 5 2.88 1.65 -4.37
C VAL A 5 1.37 1.52 -4.10
N THR A 6 0.62 1.28 -5.16
CA THR A 6 -0.84 1.17 -5.14
C THR A 6 -1.29 -0.17 -5.75
N GLY A 7 -2.53 -0.55 -5.49
CA GLY A 7 -3.05 -1.88 -5.84
C GLY A 7 -4.06 -2.38 -4.82
N PRO A 8 -4.96 -3.30 -5.19
CA PRO A 8 -6.00 -3.77 -4.29
C PRO A 8 -5.38 -4.51 -3.07
N PRO A 9 -6.14 -4.70 -1.99
CA PRO A 9 -5.75 -5.61 -0.91
C PRO A 9 -5.34 -6.99 -1.46
N GLY A 10 -4.33 -7.65 -0.89
CA GLY A 10 -3.88 -8.97 -1.38
C GLY A 10 -3.10 -8.98 -2.70
N ALA A 11 -2.85 -7.83 -3.34
CA ALA A 11 -2.11 -7.77 -4.60
C ALA A 11 -0.61 -8.15 -4.49
N GLY A 12 -0.03 -8.11 -3.29
CA GLY A 12 1.40 -8.36 -3.07
C GLY A 12 2.26 -7.09 -3.00
N LYS A 13 1.68 -5.94 -2.63
CA LYS A 13 2.39 -4.65 -2.51
C LYS A 13 3.62 -4.73 -1.59
N SER A 14 3.46 -5.28 -0.39
CA SER A 14 4.55 -5.40 0.58
C SER A 14 5.64 -6.37 0.08
N SER A 15 5.27 -7.44 -0.64
CA SER A 15 6.22 -8.34 -1.30
C SER A 15 6.99 -7.65 -2.43
N TRP A 16 6.32 -6.80 -3.23
CA TRP A 16 6.98 -5.99 -4.24
C TRP A 16 7.99 -5.04 -3.58
N ILE A 17 7.61 -4.33 -2.51
CA ILE A 17 8.54 -3.44 -1.79
C ILE A 17 9.74 -4.21 -1.25
N LYS A 18 9.52 -5.37 -0.59
CA LYS A 18 10.60 -6.22 -0.06
C LYS A 18 11.62 -6.62 -1.13
N ALA A 19 11.20 -6.76 -2.38
CA ALA A 19 12.09 -7.11 -3.49
C ALA A 19 12.82 -5.91 -4.13
N HIS A 20 12.41 -4.67 -3.83
CA HIS A 20 12.94 -3.47 -4.50
C HIS A 20 13.61 -2.47 -3.54
N ALA A 21 13.19 -2.41 -2.28
CA ALA A 21 13.74 -1.51 -1.28
C ALA A 21 15.04 -2.06 -0.68
N LYS A 22 15.99 -1.17 -0.39
CA LYS A 22 17.21 -1.45 0.37
C LYS A 22 16.94 -1.32 1.87
N ALA A 23 17.83 -1.86 2.69
CA ALA A 23 17.74 -1.75 4.14
C ALA A 23 17.85 -0.29 4.65
N SER A 24 18.45 0.61 3.85
CA SER A 24 18.57 2.04 4.14
C SER A 24 17.34 2.86 3.74
N ASP A 25 16.40 2.29 3.00
CA ASP A 25 15.24 3.01 2.47
C ASP A 25 14.10 3.07 3.49
N ILE A 26 13.22 4.05 3.32
CA ILE A 26 12.07 4.24 4.22
C ILE A 26 10.85 3.53 3.64
N VAL A 27 10.24 2.63 4.40
CA VAL A 27 8.97 1.97 4.04
C VAL A 27 7.86 2.47 4.95
N ILE A 28 6.82 3.05 4.35
CA ILE A 28 5.61 3.51 5.04
C ILE A 28 4.44 2.61 4.60
N ASP A 29 4.23 1.55 5.36
CA ASP A 29 3.14 0.59 5.21
C ASP A 29 2.25 0.61 6.46
N LEU A 30 0.95 0.86 6.29
CA LEU A 30 0.03 1.01 7.43
C LEU A 30 -0.04 -0.28 8.24
N ASP A 31 -0.07 -1.44 7.57
CA ASP A 31 -0.25 -2.73 8.23
C ASP A 31 1.00 -3.10 9.04
N LEU A 32 2.20 -2.88 8.49
CA LEU A 32 3.46 -3.09 9.22
C LEU A 32 3.62 -2.12 10.40
N MET A 33 3.23 -0.85 10.22
CA MET A 33 3.24 0.12 11.32
C MET A 33 2.25 -0.28 12.42
N ALA A 34 1.08 -0.79 12.05
CA ALA A 34 0.08 -1.23 13.02
C ALA A 34 0.56 -2.46 13.80
N LEU A 35 1.11 -3.47 13.12
CA LEU A 35 1.70 -4.63 13.78
C LEU A 35 2.84 -4.21 14.73
N ALA A 36 3.76 -3.34 14.29
CA ALA A 36 4.90 -2.92 15.10
C ALA A 36 4.50 -2.15 16.37
N MET A 37 3.32 -1.55 16.38
CA MET A 37 2.78 -0.80 17.52
C MET A 37 1.77 -1.61 18.35
N ALA A 38 1.40 -2.82 17.90
CA ALA A 38 0.47 -3.68 18.60
C ALA A 38 1.14 -4.43 19.76
N GLY A 39 0.33 -4.92 20.70
CA GLY A 39 0.82 -5.78 21.78
C GLY A 39 1.28 -7.17 21.28
N PRO A 40 2.03 -7.92 22.09
CA PRO A 40 2.48 -9.27 21.73
C PRO A 40 1.32 -10.19 21.34
N GLY A 41 1.50 -10.97 20.27
CA GLY A 41 0.51 -11.93 19.79
C GLY A 41 -0.66 -11.32 19.00
N ALA A 42 -0.61 -10.02 18.69
CA ALA A 42 -1.61 -9.38 17.84
C ALA A 42 -1.65 -10.01 16.44
N ASP A 43 -2.86 -10.18 15.91
CA ASP A 43 -3.07 -10.51 14.51
C ASP A 43 -2.57 -9.35 13.62
N HIS A 44 -2.10 -9.67 12.41
CA HIS A 44 -1.51 -8.70 11.49
C HIS A 44 -2.54 -7.72 10.88
N HIS A 45 -3.83 -8.02 11.02
CA HIS A 45 -4.89 -7.32 10.30
C HIS A 45 -6.15 -7.07 11.14
N ASP A 46 -6.29 -7.72 12.30
CA ASP A 46 -7.33 -7.42 13.28
C ASP A 46 -6.78 -6.48 14.37
N HIS A 47 -6.99 -5.18 14.17
CA HIS A 47 -6.49 -4.13 15.06
C HIS A 47 -7.65 -3.31 15.64
N SER A 48 -7.55 -2.99 16.93
CA SER A 48 -8.54 -2.14 17.60
C SER A 48 -8.63 -0.75 16.96
N ASP A 49 -9.81 -0.14 17.03
CA ASP A 49 -10.03 1.21 16.49
C ASP A 49 -9.09 2.26 17.13
N VAL A 50 -8.73 2.08 18.40
CA VAL A 50 -7.80 2.96 19.12
C VAL A 50 -6.41 2.86 18.49
N LEU A 51 -5.89 1.64 18.30
CA LEU A 51 -4.60 1.40 17.66
C LEU A 51 -4.60 1.98 16.24
N THR A 52 -5.63 1.68 15.45
CA THR A 52 -5.79 2.16 14.07
C THR A 52 -5.74 3.69 14.00
N ARG A 53 -6.42 4.41 14.91
CA ARG A 53 -6.34 5.88 14.98
C ARG A 53 -4.93 6.38 15.29
N VAL A 54 -4.23 5.77 16.24
CA VAL A 54 -2.85 6.13 16.60
C VAL A 54 -1.93 5.93 15.40
N VAL A 55 -2.00 4.76 14.76
CA VAL A 55 -1.16 4.40 13.61
C VAL A 55 -1.42 5.33 12.42
N HIS A 56 -2.67 5.74 12.17
CA HIS A 56 -2.97 6.72 11.13
C HIS A 56 -2.29 8.08 11.38
N ARG A 57 -2.22 8.54 12.62
CA ARG A 57 -1.52 9.78 12.98
C ARG A 57 -0.01 9.62 12.85
N ALA A 58 0.55 8.51 13.32
CA ALA A 58 1.96 8.18 13.15
C ALA A 58 2.35 8.12 11.67
N ARG A 59 1.54 7.46 10.84
CA ARG A 59 1.75 7.39 9.38
C ARG A 59 1.76 8.76 8.73
N PHE A 60 0.84 9.66 9.13
CA PHE A 60 0.82 11.02 8.60
C PHE A 60 2.08 11.80 8.97
N ALA A 61 2.56 11.69 10.22
CA ALA A 61 3.79 12.32 10.67
C ALA A 61 5.01 11.76 9.91
N ALA A 62 5.12 10.42 9.82
CA ALA A 62 6.19 9.74 9.09
C ALA A 62 6.24 10.17 7.61
N MET A 63 5.08 10.29 6.95
CA MET A 63 5.00 10.80 5.58
C MET A 63 5.51 12.23 5.45
N ASN A 64 5.17 13.12 6.39
CA ASN A 64 5.59 14.52 6.30
C ASN A 64 7.10 14.68 6.44
N GLU A 65 7.71 13.91 7.34
CA GLU A 65 9.15 13.90 7.55
C GLU A 65 9.88 13.24 6.38
N ALA A 66 9.49 12.02 5.98
CA ALA A 66 10.15 11.28 4.91
C ALA A 66 10.19 12.04 3.57
N PHE A 67 9.19 12.89 3.31
CA PHE A 67 9.16 13.68 2.08
C PHE A 67 10.17 14.83 2.04
N GLN A 68 10.81 15.18 3.17
CA GLN A 68 11.90 16.16 3.19
C GLN A 68 13.24 15.57 2.74
N HIS A 69 13.37 14.23 2.74
CA HIS A 69 14.64 13.52 2.51
C HIS A 69 14.68 12.78 1.17
N LEU A 70 13.83 13.16 0.20
CA LEU A 70 13.70 12.44 -1.07
C LEU A 70 14.90 12.58 -2.00
N ASP A 71 15.82 13.49 -1.71
CA ASP A 71 17.08 13.73 -2.40
C ASP A 71 18.18 12.74 -1.98
N THR A 72 18.12 12.23 -0.75
CA THR A 72 19.13 11.34 -0.17
C THR A 72 18.62 9.91 0.04
N THR A 73 17.31 9.74 0.22
CA THR A 73 16.71 8.46 0.61
C THR A 73 15.51 8.12 -0.27
N ASP A 74 15.40 6.85 -0.65
CA ASP A 74 14.21 6.34 -1.32
C ASP A 74 13.11 6.04 -0.31
N VAL A 75 11.89 6.47 -0.63
CA VAL A 75 10.71 6.33 0.23
C VAL A 75 9.66 5.52 -0.52
N TYR A 76 9.24 4.41 0.07
CA TYR A 76 8.19 3.52 -0.44
C TYR A 76 6.92 3.72 0.39
N LEU A 77 5.87 4.22 -0.23
CA LEU A 77 4.59 4.47 0.41
C LEU A 77 3.51 3.56 -0.16
N ILE A 78 2.93 2.69 0.67
CA ILE A 78 1.70 1.98 0.29
C ILE A 78 0.51 2.92 0.42
N HIS A 79 -0.21 3.14 -0.69
CA HIS A 79 -1.45 3.91 -0.73
C HIS A 79 -2.44 3.24 -1.69
N THR A 80 -3.32 2.39 -1.15
CA THR A 80 -4.26 1.56 -1.91
C THR A 80 -5.22 2.37 -2.79
N MET A 81 -5.84 3.42 -2.25
CA MET A 81 -6.84 4.23 -2.96
C MET A 81 -6.36 5.68 -3.16
N LEU A 82 -5.93 6.02 -4.36
CA LEU A 82 -5.38 7.35 -4.66
C LEU A 82 -6.47 8.35 -5.03
N THR A 83 -6.88 9.18 -4.06
CA THR A 83 -7.77 10.33 -4.31
C THR A 83 -7.11 11.36 -5.25
N GLY A 84 -7.91 12.19 -5.91
CA GLY A 84 -7.39 13.27 -6.77
C GLY A 84 -6.40 14.20 -6.04
N LYS A 85 -6.69 14.55 -4.78
CA LYS A 85 -5.80 15.35 -3.92
C LYS A 85 -4.47 14.64 -3.66
N ALA A 86 -4.50 13.34 -3.37
CA ALA A 86 -3.29 12.55 -3.17
C ALA A 86 -2.46 12.47 -4.46
N ARG A 87 -3.09 12.19 -5.60
CA ARG A 87 -2.42 12.18 -6.92
C ARG A 87 -1.74 13.51 -7.23
N ALA A 88 -2.44 14.63 -7.00
CA ALA A 88 -1.86 15.96 -7.20
C ALA A 88 -0.66 16.22 -6.27
N LYS A 89 -0.74 15.81 -4.99
CA LYS A 89 0.38 15.89 -4.05
C LYS A 89 1.58 15.09 -4.55
N TYR A 90 1.39 13.84 -4.93
CA TYR A 90 2.47 12.96 -5.37
C TYR A 90 3.08 13.39 -6.71
N LYS A 91 2.27 13.93 -7.62
CA LYS A 91 2.77 14.54 -8.87
C LYS A 91 3.73 15.71 -8.58
N ARG A 92 3.41 16.59 -7.63
CA ARG A 92 4.30 17.70 -7.23
C ARG A 92 5.61 17.23 -6.61
N LEU A 93 5.60 16.06 -5.98
CA LEU A 93 6.80 15.42 -5.41
C LEU A 93 7.57 14.58 -6.45
N ASN A 94 7.21 14.65 -7.74
CA ASN A 94 7.78 13.83 -8.82
C ASN A 94 7.75 12.33 -8.50
N ALA A 95 6.72 11.88 -7.78
CA ALA A 95 6.65 10.50 -7.31
C ALA A 95 6.42 9.52 -8.47
N ARG A 96 7.06 8.36 -8.38
CA ARG A 96 6.76 7.22 -9.24
C ARG A 96 5.59 6.42 -8.67
N ILE A 97 4.48 6.39 -9.41
CA ILE A 97 3.33 5.53 -9.04
C ILE A 97 3.60 4.12 -9.58
N VAL A 98 3.57 3.13 -8.69
CA VAL A 98 3.73 1.71 -9.01
C VAL A 98 2.41 1.00 -8.74
N VAL A 99 1.80 0.44 -9.78
CA VAL A 99 0.57 -0.36 -9.65
C VAL A 99 0.94 -1.83 -9.56
N VAL A 100 0.65 -2.45 -8.43
CA VAL A 100 0.77 -3.90 -8.23
C VAL A 100 -0.63 -4.50 -8.33
N ASP A 101 -0.88 -5.25 -9.40
CA ASP A 101 -2.16 -5.92 -9.64
C ASP A 101 -1.94 -7.24 -10.39
N PRO A 102 -2.09 -8.41 -9.72
CA PRO A 102 -2.01 -9.71 -10.37
C PRO A 102 -3.33 -10.12 -11.05
N GLY A 103 -4.36 -9.27 -10.99
CA GLY A 103 -5.67 -9.50 -11.58
C GLY A 103 -6.76 -9.84 -10.57
N GLU A 104 -8.01 -9.47 -10.91
CA GLU A 104 -9.16 -9.49 -10.00
C GLU A 104 -9.44 -10.87 -9.41
N ARG A 105 -9.32 -11.92 -10.22
CA ARG A 105 -9.52 -13.31 -9.77
C ARG A 105 -8.54 -13.68 -8.66
N ALA A 106 -7.24 -13.51 -8.90
CA ALA A 106 -6.19 -13.87 -7.94
C ALA A 106 -6.28 -13.03 -6.66
N VAL A 107 -6.61 -11.74 -6.79
CA VAL A 107 -6.82 -10.85 -5.64
C VAL A 107 -8.00 -11.30 -4.78
N ARG A 108 -9.14 -11.59 -5.40
CA ARG A 108 -10.34 -12.04 -4.68
C ARG A 108 -10.11 -13.37 -3.97
N GLU A 109 -9.42 -14.31 -4.60
CA GLU A 109 -9.03 -15.58 -4.00
C GLU A 109 -8.18 -15.36 -2.73
N ARG A 110 -7.13 -14.54 -2.83
CA ARG A 110 -6.26 -14.21 -1.69
C ARG A 110 -7.00 -13.50 -0.56
N VAL A 111 -7.86 -12.54 -0.89
CA VAL A 111 -8.63 -11.78 0.11
C VAL A 111 -9.63 -12.66 0.85
N ARG A 112 -10.28 -13.61 0.16
CA ARG A 112 -11.15 -14.60 0.82
C ARG A 112 -10.38 -15.48 1.80
N ALA A 113 -9.16 -15.89 1.43
CA ALA A 113 -8.30 -16.69 2.31
C ALA A 113 -7.87 -15.93 3.58
N MET A 114 -7.74 -14.59 3.52
CA MET A 114 -7.42 -13.77 4.70
C MET A 114 -8.56 -13.71 5.73
N ARG A 115 -9.81 -14.00 5.32
CA ARG A 115 -11.00 -13.99 6.19
C ARG A 115 -11.22 -12.67 6.95
N GLN A 116 -10.77 -11.55 6.38
CA GLN A 116 -10.94 -10.22 6.98
C GLN A 116 -12.25 -9.56 6.55
N PRO A 117 -13.10 -9.15 7.50
CA PRO A 117 -14.32 -8.41 7.20
C PRO A 117 -14.03 -7.13 6.39
N GLY A 118 -14.88 -6.83 5.41
CA GLY A 118 -14.82 -5.59 4.63
C GLY A 118 -13.77 -5.53 3.51
N MET A 119 -12.77 -6.42 3.48
CA MET A 119 -11.74 -6.39 2.43
C MET A 119 -12.30 -6.65 1.02
N GLU A 120 -13.33 -7.48 0.88
CA GLU A 120 -14.00 -7.68 -0.43
C GLU A 120 -14.65 -6.40 -0.97
N ALA A 121 -15.17 -5.54 -0.08
CA ALA A 121 -15.74 -4.25 -0.48
C ALA A 121 -14.65 -3.29 -0.98
N VAL A 122 -13.47 -3.29 -0.34
CA VAL A 122 -12.31 -2.52 -0.79
C VAL A 122 -11.81 -3.00 -2.15
N VAL A 123 -11.70 -4.33 -2.36
CA VAL A 123 -11.33 -4.92 -3.66
C VAL A 123 -12.32 -4.49 -4.75
N THR A 124 -13.62 -4.63 -4.46
CA THR A 124 -14.69 -4.26 -5.40
C THR A 124 -14.62 -2.79 -5.77
N ARG A 125 -14.38 -1.92 -4.78
CA ARG A 125 -14.20 -0.49 -5.00
C ARG A 125 -12.97 -0.20 -5.86
N TRP A 126 -11.83 -0.85 -5.59
CA TRP A 126 -10.59 -0.65 -6.35
C TRP A 126 -10.76 -0.97 -7.83
N TYR A 127 -11.30 -2.15 -8.17
CA TYR A 127 -11.52 -2.54 -9.57
C TYR A 127 -12.59 -1.69 -10.27
N ARG A 128 -13.59 -1.18 -9.52
CA ARG A 128 -14.56 -0.22 -10.06
C ARG A 128 -13.88 1.09 -10.45
N GLU A 129 -13.07 1.67 -9.56
CA GLU A 129 -12.36 2.92 -9.82
C GLU A 129 -11.34 2.77 -10.97
N GLN A 130 -10.67 1.61 -11.08
CA GLN A 130 -9.77 1.32 -12.21
C GLN A 130 -10.49 1.29 -13.56
N ARG A 131 -11.67 0.66 -13.62
CA ARG A 131 -12.49 0.63 -14.86
C ARG A 131 -12.97 2.01 -15.28
N GLN A 132 -13.24 2.90 -14.32
CA GLN A 132 -13.68 4.27 -14.58
C GLN A 132 -12.51 5.22 -14.89
N GLY A 133 -11.31 4.90 -14.42
CA GLY A 133 -10.14 5.78 -14.46
C GLY A 133 -9.26 5.73 -15.71
N GLY A 134 -9.50 4.81 -16.66
CA GLY A 134 -8.83 4.77 -17.96
C GLY A 134 -7.33 4.44 -17.93
N THR A 135 -7.00 3.18 -18.23
CA THR A 135 -5.76 2.67 -18.82
C THR A 135 -4.44 3.44 -18.53
N GLN A 136 -3.73 3.08 -17.45
CA GLN A 136 -2.27 3.19 -17.43
C GLN A 136 -1.64 1.82 -17.15
N ALA A 137 -0.71 1.45 -18.04
CA ALA A 137 -0.10 0.13 -18.12
C ALA A 137 0.52 -0.32 -16.79
N ILE A 138 0.14 -1.53 -16.38
CA ILE A 138 0.52 -2.20 -15.14
C ILE A 138 1.84 -2.92 -15.38
N THR A 139 2.82 -2.74 -14.51
CA THR A 139 3.93 -3.70 -14.40
C THR A 139 3.32 -5.01 -13.91
N ARG A 140 2.98 -5.92 -14.83
CA ARG A 140 2.51 -7.27 -14.50
C ARG A 140 3.66 -7.99 -13.79
N GLN A 141 3.61 -8.05 -12.47
CA GLN A 141 4.43 -9.01 -11.75
C GLN A 141 3.78 -10.38 -11.97
N THR A 142 4.37 -11.19 -12.83
CA THR A 142 4.02 -12.61 -12.94
C THR A 142 4.24 -13.24 -11.57
N SER A 143 3.21 -13.90 -11.03
CA SER A 143 3.39 -14.78 -9.88
C SER A 143 4.40 -15.83 -10.30
N ARG A 144 5.57 -15.85 -9.66
CA ARG A 144 6.43 -17.02 -9.72
C ARG A 144 5.78 -18.07 -8.83
N ASP A 145 5.49 -19.21 -9.43
CA ASP A 145 5.12 -20.42 -8.70
C ASP A 145 6.30 -20.79 -7.80
N TRP A 146 6.04 -20.89 -6.51
CA TRP A 146 6.88 -21.58 -5.54
C TRP A 146 6.01 -22.60 -4.83
#